data_AF-A0AAV5Y5L9-F1
#
_entry.id   AF-A0AAV5Y5L9-F1
#
_cell.length_a   1.000
_cell.length_b   1.000
_cell.length_c   1.000
_cell.angle_alpha   90.00
_cell.angle_beta   90.00
_cell.angle_gamma   90.00
#
_symmetry.space_group_name_H-M   'P 1'
#
loop_
_entity.id
_entity.type
_entity.pdbx_description
1 polymer ?
#
loop_
_entity_poly.entity_id
_entity_poly.type
_entity_poly.pdbx_seq_one_letter_code
_entity_poly.pdbx_strand_id
1 'polypeptide(L)'
;MPIALGADPTMTTHAAYGVPKVSKESWDRSIRINPTGELTEPLPIWEANKALGQRDRFTPTSTDHDDMHRTWSQLSAHFLIDADGIIRWRFIEAAEGPAGLGMFPAEAEVVTAVRTFLP
;
A
#
# COMPACT_ATOMS: atom_id res chain seq x y z
N MET A 1 7.59 -16.43 -17.26
CA MET A 1 7.91 -16.80 -15.86
C MET A 1 6.61 -16.75 -15.06
N PRO A 2 6.29 -17.75 -14.23
CA PRO A 2 5.16 -17.64 -13.31
C PRO A 2 5.47 -16.61 -12.21
N ILE A 3 4.46 -15.84 -11.81
CA ILE A 3 4.51 -14.96 -10.64
C ILE A 3 4.06 -15.79 -9.44
N ALA A 4 4.90 -15.91 -8.42
CA ALA A 4 4.51 -16.55 -7.16
C ALA A 4 3.60 -15.59 -6.38
N LEU A 5 2.44 -16.09 -5.96
CA LEU A 5 1.51 -15.37 -5.10
C LEU A 5 1.50 -16.03 -3.71
N GLY A 6 1.65 -15.21 -2.68
CA GLY A 6 1.52 -15.62 -1.28
C GLY A 6 0.46 -14.77 -0.58
N ALA A 7 -0.24 -15.36 0.38
CA ALA A 7 -1.18 -14.64 1.24
C ALA A 7 -0.56 -14.47 2.64
N ASP A 8 -0.76 -13.30 3.24
CA ASP A 8 -0.28 -12.97 4.58
C ASP A 8 -1.45 -12.60 5.52
N PRO A 9 -2.42 -13.49 5.75
CA PRO A 9 -3.66 -13.15 6.47
C PRO A 9 -3.42 -12.76 7.94
N THR A 10 -2.30 -13.17 8.52
CA THR A 10 -1.89 -12.86 9.91
C THR A 10 -0.83 -11.76 9.99
N MET A 11 -0.42 -11.16 8.86
CA MET A 11 0.57 -10.08 8.78
C MET A 11 1.97 -10.44 9.30
N THR A 12 2.30 -11.72 9.35
CA THR A 12 3.61 -12.16 9.83
C THR A 12 4.70 -11.80 8.83
N THR A 13 4.40 -11.81 7.53
CA THR A 13 5.34 -11.39 6.49
C THR A 13 5.57 -9.89 6.56
N HIS A 14 4.52 -9.08 6.68
CA HIS A 14 4.67 -7.63 6.88
C HIS A 14 5.57 -7.31 8.09
N ALA A 15 5.35 -7.98 9.21
CA ALA A 15 6.17 -7.80 10.42
C ALA A 15 7.63 -8.22 10.21
N ALA A 16 7.87 -9.36 9.55
CA ALA A 16 9.23 -9.85 9.26
C ALA A 16 10.02 -8.90 8.35
N TYR A 17 9.33 -8.21 7.44
CA TYR A 17 9.92 -7.19 6.55
C TYR A 17 9.93 -5.78 7.16
N GLY A 18 9.52 -5.64 8.43
CA GLY A 18 9.54 -4.37 9.16
C GLY A 18 8.54 -3.33 8.65
N VAL A 19 7.44 -3.77 8.04
CA VAL A 19 6.39 -2.85 7.56
C VAL A 19 5.54 -2.40 8.76
N PRO A 20 5.49 -1.09 9.06
CA PRO A 20 4.84 -0.60 10.26
C PRO A 20 3.33 -0.79 10.24
N LYS A 21 2.77 -1.04 11.43
CA LYS A 21 1.35 -0.85 11.72
C LYS A 21 1.16 0.53 12.31
N VAL A 22 0.13 1.24 11.84
CA VAL A 22 -0.20 2.58 12.29
C VAL A 22 -1.64 2.62 12.80
N SER A 23 -1.86 3.29 13.93
CA SER A 23 -3.22 3.57 14.39
C SER A 23 -3.79 4.69 13.53
N LYS A 24 -4.50 4.31 12.45
CA LYS A 24 -5.15 5.28 11.55
C LYS A 24 -6.28 6.04 12.24
N GLU A 25 -6.73 5.60 13.41
CA GLU A 25 -7.68 6.31 14.27
C GLU A 25 -7.12 7.65 14.77
N SER A 26 -5.79 7.73 14.91
CA SER A 26 -5.09 8.95 15.33
C SER A 26 -4.90 9.96 14.19
N TRP A 27 -5.20 9.58 12.95
CA TRP A 27 -5.02 10.45 11.80
C TRP A 27 -6.10 11.52 11.74
N ASP A 28 -5.72 12.71 11.27
CA ASP A 28 -6.67 13.77 11.01
C ASP A 28 -7.63 13.35 9.88
N ARG A 29 -8.90 13.19 10.24
CA ARG A 29 -9.97 12.77 9.31
C ARG A 29 -10.33 13.87 8.30
N SER A 30 -9.84 15.09 8.48
CA SER A 30 -10.01 16.17 7.51
C SER A 30 -9.07 16.02 6.30
N ILE A 31 -8.06 15.16 6.38
CA ILE A 31 -7.10 14.92 5.29
C ILE A 31 -7.85 14.38 4.07
N ARG A 32 -7.54 15.00 2.92
CA ARG A 32 -8.06 14.63 1.61
C ARG A 32 -6.92 14.06 0.76
N ILE A 33 -7.18 12.94 0.09
CA ILE A 33 -6.19 12.20 -0.68
C ILE A 33 -6.66 11.98 -2.12
N ASN A 34 -5.72 12.01 -3.05
CA ASN A 34 -5.84 11.55 -4.44
C ASN A 34 -4.43 11.32 -4.99
N PRO A 35 -3.65 10.39 -4.40
CA PRO A 35 -2.21 10.29 -4.64
C PRO A 35 -1.88 9.90 -6.08
N THR A 36 -2.78 9.22 -6.78
CA THR A 36 -2.61 8.75 -8.16
C THR A 36 -3.29 9.64 -9.20
N GLY A 37 -4.10 10.62 -8.78
CA GLY A 37 -4.88 11.46 -9.68
C GLY A 37 -6.09 10.77 -10.33
N GLU A 38 -6.45 9.56 -9.89
CA GLU A 38 -7.56 8.78 -10.46
C GLU A 38 -8.95 9.37 -10.14
N LEU A 39 -9.04 10.15 -9.07
CA LEU A 39 -10.25 10.87 -8.68
C LEU A 39 -10.26 12.27 -9.29
N THR A 40 -11.45 12.84 -9.54
CA THR A 40 -11.60 14.20 -10.06
C THR A 40 -11.05 15.26 -9.09
N GLU A 41 -11.12 15.00 -7.79
CA GLU A 41 -10.58 15.85 -6.74
C GLU A 41 -10.10 15.01 -5.54
N PRO A 42 -9.22 15.53 -4.67
CA PRO A 42 -8.90 14.91 -3.39
C PRO A 42 -10.14 14.74 -2.52
N LEU A 43 -10.33 13.55 -1.94
CA LEU A 43 -11.46 13.18 -1.08
C LEU A 43 -10.98 12.67 0.29
N PRO A 44 -11.79 12.75 1.35
CA PRO A 44 -11.53 12.04 2.60
C PRO A 44 -11.26 10.55 2.34
N ILE A 45 -10.37 9.93 3.12
CA ILE A 45 -9.86 8.57 2.87
C ILE A 45 -10.99 7.54 2.57
N TRP A 46 -12.06 7.54 3.37
CA TRP A 46 -13.18 6.61 3.17
C TRP A 46 -14.01 6.90 1.92
N GLU A 47 -14.16 8.18 1.57
CA GLU A 47 -14.86 8.60 0.35
C GLU A 47 -14.02 8.26 -0.89
N ALA A 48 -12.69 8.45 -0.81
CA ALA A 48 -11.76 8.03 -1.85
C ALA A 48 -11.82 6.51 -2.10
N ASN A 49 -11.75 5.70 -1.03
CA ASN A 49 -11.88 4.23 -1.14
C ASN A 49 -13.21 3.82 -1.80
N LYS A 50 -14.33 4.43 -1.38
CA LYS A 50 -15.65 4.15 -1.96
C LYS A 50 -15.73 4.56 -3.43
N ALA A 51 -15.23 5.74 -3.79
CA ALA A 51 -15.26 6.25 -5.16
C ALA A 51 -14.42 5.38 -6.10
N LEU A 52 -13.23 4.96 -5.67
CA LEU A 52 -12.39 4.02 -6.42
C LEU A 52 -13.06 2.65 -6.57
N GLY A 53 -13.63 2.10 -5.49
CA GLY A 53 -14.36 0.83 -5.56
C GLY A 53 -15.54 0.88 -6.54
N GLN A 54 -16.30 1.97 -6.58
CA GLN A 54 -17.38 2.16 -7.57
C GLN A 54 -16.85 2.24 -9.01
N ARG A 55 -15.74 2.95 -9.23
CA ARG A 55 -15.06 3.05 -10.52
C ARG A 55 -14.62 1.69 -11.03
N ASP A 56 -14.08 0.87 -10.15
CA ASP A 56 -13.58 -0.48 -10.43
C ASP A 56 -14.67 -1.54 -10.45
N ARG A 57 -15.94 -1.14 -10.22
CA ARG A 57 -17.10 -2.03 -10.11
C ARG A 57 -16.93 -3.10 -9.03
N PHE A 58 -16.14 -2.79 -8.00
CA PHE A 58 -15.92 -3.66 -6.86
C PHE A 58 -17.11 -3.61 -5.91
N THR A 59 -17.66 -4.78 -5.60
CA THR A 59 -18.72 -4.95 -4.59
C THR A 59 -18.13 -5.76 -3.43
N PRO A 60 -17.87 -5.13 -2.27
CA PRO A 60 -17.26 -5.83 -1.15
C PRO A 60 -18.17 -6.95 -0.64
N THR A 61 -17.56 -8.09 -0.34
CA THR A 61 -18.16 -9.24 0.33
C THR A 61 -17.99 -9.14 1.84
N SER A 62 -18.64 -10.04 2.60
CA SER A 62 -18.39 -10.16 4.04
C SER A 62 -16.92 -10.43 4.35
N THR A 63 -16.25 -11.25 3.53
CA THR A 63 -14.83 -11.55 3.68
C THR A 63 -13.95 -10.30 3.51
N ASP A 64 -14.30 -9.43 2.57
CA ASP A 64 -13.55 -8.17 2.35
C ASP A 64 -13.71 -7.22 3.53
N HIS A 65 -14.90 -7.17 4.14
CA HIS A 65 -15.13 -6.40 5.36
C HIS A 65 -14.32 -6.95 6.53
N ASP A 66 -14.34 -8.27 6.74
CA ASP A 66 -13.56 -8.93 7.80
C ASP A 66 -12.05 -8.75 7.60
N ASP A 67 -11.58 -8.81 6.35
CA ASP A 67 -10.18 -8.55 6.01
C ASP A 67 -9.83 -7.09 6.26
N MET A 68 -10.63 -6.14 5.77
CA MET A 68 -10.42 -4.70 6.02
C MET A 68 -10.36 -4.40 7.53
N HIS A 69 -11.26 -4.97 8.35
CA HIS A 69 -11.22 -4.78 9.80
C HIS A 69 -9.94 -5.30 10.43
N ARG A 70 -9.44 -6.45 9.96
CA ARG A 70 -8.17 -7.02 10.41
C ARG A 70 -6.98 -6.23 9.91
N THR A 71 -7.06 -5.68 8.68
CA THR A 71 -5.92 -5.15 7.96
C THR A 71 -5.78 -3.64 7.96
N TRP A 72 -6.80 -2.92 8.43
CA TRP A 72 -6.88 -1.47 8.32
C TRP A 72 -5.63 -0.73 8.81
N SER A 73 -5.02 -1.16 9.92
CA SER A 73 -3.83 -0.51 10.49
C SER A 73 -2.53 -0.82 9.76
N GLN A 74 -2.49 -1.83 8.91
CA GLN A 74 -1.28 -2.24 8.20
C GLN A 74 -1.05 -1.37 6.97
N LEU A 75 0.19 -0.94 6.80
CA LEU A 75 0.65 -0.26 5.60
C LEU A 75 1.18 -1.28 4.58
N SER A 76 1.12 -0.90 3.31
CA SER A 76 1.67 -1.61 2.16
C SER A 76 3.10 -1.18 1.88
N ALA A 77 3.92 -2.10 1.35
CA ALA A 77 5.31 -1.81 1.02
C ALA A 77 5.75 -2.54 -0.26
N HIS A 78 6.74 -1.98 -0.93
CA HIS A 78 7.42 -2.58 -2.09
C HIS A 78 8.90 -2.74 -1.76
N PHE A 79 9.48 -3.87 -2.15
CA PHE A 79 10.86 -4.21 -1.87
C PHE A 79 11.57 -4.64 -3.15
N LEU A 80 12.81 -4.20 -3.29
CA LEU A 80 13.77 -4.79 -4.22
C LEU A 80 14.68 -5.69 -3.42
N ILE A 81 14.60 -6.99 -3.68
CA ILE A 81 15.38 -8.02 -2.99
C ILE A 81 16.33 -8.63 -4.02
N ASP A 82 17.62 -8.70 -3.68
CA ASP A 82 18.61 -9.32 -4.57
C ASP A 82 18.65 -10.85 -4.45
N ALA A 83 19.56 -11.49 -5.21
CA ALA A 83 19.70 -12.94 -5.24
C ALA A 83 20.18 -13.55 -3.90
N ASP A 84 20.82 -12.75 -3.04
CA ASP A 84 21.26 -13.16 -1.69
C ASP A 84 20.16 -12.97 -0.64
N GLY A 85 18.97 -12.50 -1.04
CA GLY A 85 17.84 -12.23 -0.16
C GLY A 85 17.95 -10.91 0.60
N ILE A 86 18.82 -9.99 0.17
CA ILE A 86 19.02 -8.69 0.81
C ILE A 86 18.06 -7.66 0.21
N ILE A 87 17.33 -6.95 1.09
CA ILE A 87 16.53 -5.78 0.69
C ILE A 87 17.49 -4.65 0.31
N ARG A 88 17.59 -4.36 -0.99
CA ARG A 88 18.45 -3.28 -1.51
C ARG A 88 17.73 -1.95 -1.62
N TRP A 89 16.42 -1.98 -1.79
CA TRP A 89 15.57 -0.80 -1.82
C TRP A 89 14.19 -1.14 -1.26
N ARG A 90 13.53 -0.15 -0.66
CA ARG A 90 12.17 -0.27 -0.17
C ARG A 90 11.38 1.01 -0.33
N PHE A 91 10.08 0.86 -0.51
CA PHE A 91 9.07 1.91 -0.42
C PHE A 91 7.99 1.45 0.56
N ILE A 92 7.53 2.33 1.45
CA ILE A 92 6.43 2.08 2.38
C ILE A 92 5.39 3.18 2.14
N GLU A 93 4.14 2.80 1.88
CA GLU A 93 3.06 3.79 1.70
C GLU A 93 2.88 4.62 2.98
N ALA A 94 2.39 5.86 2.85
CA ALA A 94 2.10 6.73 4.00
C ALA A 94 3.26 6.90 5.01
N ALA A 95 4.53 6.71 4.60
CA ALA A 95 5.69 6.85 5.48
C ALA A 95 5.78 8.25 6.13
N GLU A 96 5.38 9.28 5.39
CA GLU A 96 5.32 10.68 5.85
C GLU A 96 3.93 11.09 6.37
N GLY A 97 3.02 10.12 6.54
CA GLY A 97 1.69 10.34 7.08
C GLY A 97 0.54 10.12 6.08
N PRO A 98 -0.69 10.50 6.48
CA PRO A 98 -1.92 9.99 5.85
C PRO A 98 -2.12 10.41 4.40
N ALA A 99 -1.51 11.52 3.98
CA ALA A 99 -1.57 12.01 2.60
C ALA A 99 -0.93 11.04 1.59
N GLY A 100 0.00 10.19 2.05
CA GLY A 100 0.65 9.17 1.23
C GLY A 100 -0.05 7.81 1.22
N LEU A 101 -1.23 7.68 1.84
CA LEU A 101 -1.98 6.42 1.83
C LEU A 101 -2.49 6.12 0.41
N GLY A 102 -2.32 4.87 -0.04
CA GLY A 102 -2.70 4.45 -1.39
C GLY A 102 -1.72 4.90 -2.47
N MET A 103 -0.55 5.42 -2.08
CA MET A 103 0.53 5.76 -3.00
C MET A 103 1.40 4.53 -3.29
N PHE A 104 1.83 4.43 -4.54
CA PHE A 104 2.77 3.42 -5.01
C PHE A 104 4.02 4.12 -5.57
N PRO A 105 5.19 3.47 -5.54
CA PRO A 105 6.38 4.04 -6.16
C PRO A 105 6.15 4.22 -7.66
N ALA A 106 6.69 5.30 -8.24
CA ALA A 106 6.60 5.52 -9.67
C ALA A 106 7.40 4.45 -10.44
N GLU A 107 6.96 4.06 -11.63
CA GLU A 107 7.68 3.08 -12.45
C GLU A 107 9.15 3.48 -12.66
N ALA A 108 9.41 4.75 -12.97
CA ALA A 108 10.75 5.27 -13.16
C ALA A 108 11.62 5.15 -11.90
N GLU A 109 11.02 5.28 -10.71
CA GLU A 109 11.71 5.09 -9.42
C GLU A 109 12.10 3.62 -9.24
N VAL A 110 11.18 2.70 -9.52
CA VAL A 110 11.45 1.25 -9.46
C VAL A 110 12.55 0.85 -10.45
N VAL A 111 12.47 1.32 -11.70
CA VAL A 111 13.50 1.05 -12.73
C VAL A 111 14.86 1.63 -12.32
N THR A 112 14.87 2.83 -11.73
CA THR A 112 16.10 3.46 -11.23
C THR A 112 16.69 2.66 -10.07
N ALA A 113 15.85 2.21 -9.13
CA ALA A 113 16.29 1.37 -8.02
C ALA A 113 16.92 0.06 -8.54
N VAL A 114 16.28 -0.60 -9.51
CA VAL A 114 16.83 -1.81 -10.16
C VAL A 114 18.20 -1.53 -10.77
N ARG A 115 18.33 -0.50 -11.61
CA ARG A 115 19.60 -0.15 -12.28
C ARG A 115 20.70 0.27 -11.32
N THR A 116 20.34 0.79 -10.15
CA THR A 116 21.30 1.28 -9.15
C THR A 116 21.79 0.16 -8.25
N PHE A 117 20.89 -0.75 -7.87
CA PHE A 117 21.14 -1.68 -6.77
C PHE A 117 21.23 -3.15 -7.18
N LEU A 118 20.79 -3.50 -8.39
CA LEU A 118 21.00 -4.83 -8.95
C LEU A 118 22.03 -4.74 -10.08
N PRO A 119 23.10 -5.57 -10.01
CA PRO A 119 24.13 -5.62 -11.05
C PRO A 119 23.63 -6.26 -12.36
#